data_AF-X1TF22-F1
#
_entry.id   AF-X1TF22-F1
#
_cell.length_a   1.000
_cell.length_b   1.000
_cell.length_c   1.000
_cell.angle_alpha   90.00
_cell.angle_beta   90.00
_cell.angle_gamma   90.00
#
_symmetry.space_group_name_H-M   'P 1'
#
loop_
_entity.id
_entity.type
_entity.pdbx_description
1 polymer ?
#
loop_
_entity_poly.entity_id
_entity_poly.type
_entity_poly.pdbx_seq_one_letter_code
_entity_poly.pdbx_strand_id
1 'polypeptide(L)' 'CRIGKIIELNDSDLEIDAMVYTEEEFQKMIQERRPFIEQALEEGIVVYEKRDTKCIMA' A
#
# COMPACT_ATOMS: atom_id res chain seq x y z
N CYS A 1 -0.33 7.05 -16.73
CA CYS A 1 0.41 7.12 -15.44
C CYS A 1 -0.03 5.93 -14.57
N ARG A 2 0.77 5.51 -13.56
CA ARG A 2 0.42 4.38 -12.65
C ARG A 2 -0.91 4.63 -11.92
N ILE A 3 -1.11 5.86 -11.45
CA ILE A 3 -2.28 6.27 -10.67
C ILE A 3 -3.59 6.23 -11.48
N GLY A 4 -3.57 6.62 -12.76
CA GLY A 4 -4.78 6.65 -13.60
C GLY A 4 -5.43 5.28 -13.76
N LYS A 5 -4.62 4.22 -13.91
CA LYS A 5 -5.13 2.85 -13.99
C LYS A 5 -5.76 2.34 -12.70
N ILE A 6 -5.34 2.84 -11.54
CA ILE A 6 -5.89 2.44 -10.24
C ILE A 6 -7.19 3.21 -9.97
N ILE A 7 -7.24 4.50 -10.34
CA ILE A 7 -8.48 5.29 -10.26
C ILE A 7 -9.58 4.66 -11.11
N GLU A 8 -9.25 4.14 -12.30
CA GLU A 8 -10.20 3.39 -13.14
C GLU A 8 -10.74 2.09 -12.50
N LEU A 9 -10.05 1.53 -11.49
CA LEU A 9 -10.53 0.36 -10.74
C LEU A 9 -11.45 0.73 -9.57
N ASN A 10 -11.51 2.02 -9.20
CA ASN A 10 -12.41 2.48 -8.14
C ASN A 10 -13.80 2.76 -8.72
N ASP A 11 -14.63 1.73 -8.79
CA ASP A 11 -16.04 1.82 -9.21
C ASP A 11 -16.97 2.21 -8.02
N SER A 12 -16.43 2.93 -7.03
CA SER A 12 -17.18 3.38 -5.85
C SER A 12 -17.22 4.90 -5.78
N ASP A 13 -18.35 5.45 -5.32
CA ASP A 13 -18.54 6.88 -5.06
C ASP A 13 -17.80 7.38 -3.80
N LEU A 14 -16.88 6.58 -3.25
CA LEU A 14 -16.11 6.97 -2.09
C LEU A 14 -15.02 7.97 -2.49
N GLU A 15 -15.01 9.12 -1.82
CA GLU A 15 -13.91 10.10 -1.92
C GLU A 15 -12.65 9.54 -1.25
N ILE A 16 -11.89 8.74 -2.01
CA ILE A 16 -10.64 8.12 -1.57
C ILE A 16 -9.48 8.70 -2.37
N ASP A 17 -8.49 9.23 -1.66
CA ASP A 17 -7.19 9.57 -2.24
C ASP A 17 -6.31 8.32 -2.35
N ALA A 18 -6.06 7.87 -3.59
CA ALA A 18 -5.22 6.70 -3.85
C ALA A 18 -3.73 7.07 -3.91
N MET A 19 -2.94 6.52 -2.99
CA MET A 19 -1.47 6.60 -3.03
C MET A 19 -0.89 5.24 -3.45
N VAL A 20 -0.06 5.22 -4.50
CA VAL A 20 0.45 3.98 -5.09
C VAL A 20 1.97 4.02 -5.14
N TYR A 21 2.60 2.99 -4.60
CA TYR A 21 4.05 2.84 -4.51
C TYR A 21 4.47 1.46 -5.04
N THR A 22 5.67 1.35 -5.60
CA THR A 22 6.34 0.04 -5.73
C THR A 22 6.80 -0.44 -4.35
N GLU A 23 7.11 -1.74 -4.25
CA GLU A 23 7.70 -2.30 -3.04
C GLU A 23 8.98 -1.56 -2.63
N GLU A 24 9.88 -1.30 -3.58
CA GLU A 24 11.13 -0.55 -3.33
C GLU A 24 10.87 0.88 -2.83
N GLU A 25 9.92 1.60 -3.45
CA GLU A 25 9.52 2.95 -3.04
C GLU A 25 8.96 2.93 -1.61
N PHE A 26 8.10 1.95 -1.30
CA PHE A 26 7.49 1.79 0.02
C PHE A 26 8.53 1.46 1.10
N GLN A 27 9.39 0.48 0.85
CA GLN A 27 10.46 0.10 1.78
C GLN A 27 11.42 1.26 2.06
N LYS A 28 11.74 2.06 1.03
CA LYS A 28 12.56 3.25 1.21
C LYS A 28 11.91 4.27 2.14
N MET A 29 10.58 4.48 2.04
CA MET A 29 9.88 5.40 2.94
C MET A 29 9.94 4.93 4.40
N ILE A 30 9.86 3.62 4.64
CA ILE A 30 9.98 3.03 5.97
C ILE A 30 11.38 3.28 6.52
N GLN A 31 12.42 2.97 5.73
CA GLN A 31 13.82 3.19 6.13
C GLN A 31 14.12 4.66 6.44
N GLU A 32 13.55 5.57 5.65
CA GLU A 32 13.68 7.01 5.85
C GLU A 32 12.81 7.55 6.99
N ARG A 33 11.98 6.72 7.62
CA ARG A 33 11.06 7.11 8.71
C ARG A 33 10.19 8.31 8.34
N ARG A 34 9.59 8.29 7.14
CA ARG A 34 8.74 9.39 6.69
C ARG A 34 7.50 9.50 7.59
N PRO A 35 7.11 10.71 8.06
CA PRO A 35 6.02 10.85 9.03
C PRO A 35 4.71 10.18 8.61
N PHE A 36 4.34 10.30 7.33
CA PHE A 36 3.13 9.66 6.80
C PHE A 36 3.18 8.13 6.87
N ILE A 37 4.31 7.50 6.52
CA ILE A 37 4.38 6.04 6.50
C ILE A 37 4.40 5.47 7.92
N GLU A 38 5.00 6.17 8.87
CA GLU A 38 4.97 5.77 10.27
C GLU A 38 3.52 5.73 10.79
N GLN A 39 2.76 6.80 10.56
CA GLN A 39 1.36 6.86 10.95
C GLN A 39 0.52 5.79 10.22
N ALA A 40 0.73 5.62 8.91
CA ALA A 40 -0.01 4.63 8.12
C ALA A 40 0.26 3.19 8.58
N LEU A 41 1.47 2.88 9.05
CA LEU A 41 1.82 1.56 9.58
C LEU A 41 1.30 1.34 11.01
N GLU A 42 1.19 2.40 11.81
CA GLU A 42 0.67 2.32 13.18
C GLU A 42 -0.86 2.24 13.22
N GLU A 43 -1.53 3.09 12.44
CA GLU A 43 -2.99 3.28 12.50
C GLU A 43 -3.75 2.56 11.37
N GLY A 44 -3.05 2.21 10.28
CA GLY A 44 -3.67 1.67 9.08
C GLY A 44 -4.21 0.25 9.23
N ILE A 45 -5.16 -0.09 8.36
CA ILE A 45 -5.77 -1.42 8.30
C ILE A 45 -5.37 -2.09 6.99
N VAL A 46 -4.81 -3.30 7.08
CA VAL A 46 -4.53 -4.13 5.90
C VAL A 46 -5.83 -4.75 5.40
N VAL A 47 -6.35 -4.23 4.29
CA VAL A 47 -7.57 -4.76 3.65
C VAL A 47 -7.27 -5.99 2.79
N TYR A 48 -6.09 -6.01 2.16
CA TYR A 48 -5.63 -7.12 1.32
C TYR A 48 -4.11 -7.20 1.34
N GLU A 49 -3.60 -8.41 1.49
CA GLU A 49 -2.19 -8.73 1.30
C GLU A 49 -2.11 -9.97 0.42
N LYS A 50 -1.36 -9.88 -0.67
CA LYS A 50 -1.07 -11.06 -1.48
C LYS A 50 -0.10 -11.92 -0.67
N ARG A 51 -0.60 -12.99 -0.05
CA ARG A 51 0.26 -13.98 0.59
C ARG A 51 1.17 -14.58 -0.47
N ASP A 52 2.48 -14.43 -0.29
CA ASP A 52 3.42 -15.23 -1.04
C ASP A 52 3.25 -16.69 -0.62
N THR A 53 2.93 -17.56 -1.57
CA THR A 53 2.92 -19.02 -1.36
C THR A 53 4.35 -19.55 -1.24
N LYS A 54 5.10 -19.08 -0.24
CA LYS A 54 6.40 -19.63 0.14
C LYS A 54 6.38 -20.09 1.59
N CYS A 55 6.19 -21.41 1.71
CA CYS A 55 6.47 -22.29 2.84
C CYS A 55 5.58 -22.18 4.09
N ILE A 56 4.58 -23.06 4.13
CA ILE A 56 4.36 -23.92 5.31
C ILE A 56 5.66 -24.73 5.48
N MET A 57 6.58 -24.28 6.34
CA MET A 57 7.59 -25.12 6.99
C MET A 57 8.09 -24.40 8.24
N ALA A 58 7.39 -24.63 9.34
CA ALA A 58 7.96 -24.82 10.68
C ALA A 58 6.93 -25.60 11.50
#